data_AF-A0A2D4PNJ2-F1
#
_entry.id   AF-A0A2D4PNJ2-F1
#
_cell.length_a   1.000
_cell.length_b   1.000
_cell.length_c   1.000
_cell.angle_alpha   90.00
_cell.angle_beta   90.00
_cell.angle_gamma   90.00
#
_symmetry.space_group_name_H-M   'P 1'
#
loop_
_entity.id
_entity.type
_entity.pdbx_description
1 polymer ?
#
loop_
_entity_poly.entity_id
_entity_poly.type
_entity_poly.pdbx_seq_one_letter_code
_entity_poly.pdbx_strand_id
1 'polypeptide(L)'
;EYMGAAHRNISPLCLLFRLGYEDRPFSKRLKKIRQFLEQGSVSRSDVLLELGNGIAALHSVPTAIYSFLRCMESHPDVPDSYNCLQRTIMYCILLGGDTDTIATMAGAIAGAFYGEEQVPQIWRESCEAYEETEKLADGLYELYHQPA
;
A
#
# COMPACT_ATOMS: atom_id res chain seq x y z
N GLU A 1 51.05 18.38 3.33
CA GLU A 1 50.91 17.79 1.97
C GLU A 1 49.87 16.70 2.01
N TYR A 2 48.91 16.77 1.10
CA TYR A 2 47.67 15.98 1.10
C TYR A 2 47.93 14.49 0.88
N MET A 3 47.24 13.67 1.66
CA MET A 3 47.25 12.21 1.63
C MET A 3 46.89 11.65 0.25
N GLY A 4 47.64 10.63 -0.16
CA GLY A 4 47.45 9.92 -1.42
C GLY A 4 46.28 8.93 -1.45
N ALA A 5 45.91 8.61 -2.68
CA ALA A 5 45.32 7.36 -3.17
C ALA A 5 44.01 6.83 -2.54
N ALA A 6 42.88 7.13 -3.19
CA ALA A 6 41.75 6.19 -3.33
C ALA A 6 40.79 6.53 -4.49
N HIS A 7 41.28 6.90 -5.68
CA HIS A 7 40.45 6.80 -6.89
C HIS A 7 40.36 5.33 -7.29
N ARG A 8 39.49 4.57 -6.60
CA ARG A 8 39.17 3.19 -6.94
C ARG A 8 38.43 3.18 -8.28
N ASN A 9 38.91 2.35 -9.21
CA ASN A 9 38.20 1.94 -10.42
C ASN A 9 36.83 1.35 -10.05
N ILE A 10 35.78 2.17 -9.98
CA ILE A 10 34.41 1.69 -9.87
C ILE A 10 34.02 1.22 -11.27
N SER A 11 33.87 -0.08 -11.46
CA SER A 11 33.41 -0.59 -12.76
C SER A 11 32.03 -0.04 -13.09
N PRO A 12 31.68 0.17 -14.37
CA PRO A 12 30.34 0.61 -14.77
C PRO A 12 29.23 -0.27 -14.17
N LEU A 13 29.49 -1.57 -14.03
CA LEU A 13 28.63 -2.53 -13.34
C LEU A 13 28.47 -2.23 -11.84
N CYS A 14 29.55 -1.88 -11.14
CA CYS A 14 29.49 -1.49 -9.74
C CYS A 14 28.77 -0.14 -9.54
N LEU A 15 28.85 0.77 -10.52
CA LEU A 15 28.07 2.00 -10.54
C LEU A 15 26.58 1.70 -10.79
N LEU A 16 26.24 0.85 -11.76
CA LEU A 16 24.86 0.38 -12.00
C LEU A 16 24.26 -0.31 -10.77
N PHE A 17 25.05 -1.13 -10.08
CA PHE A 17 24.63 -1.78 -8.84
C PHE A 17 24.37 -0.75 -7.72
N ARG A 18 25.24 0.26 -7.57
CA ARG A 18 25.03 1.38 -6.63
C ARG A 18 23.87 2.30 -7.02
N LEU A 19 23.56 2.39 -8.31
CA LEU A 19 22.38 3.08 -8.84
C LEU A 19 21.11 2.23 -8.76
N GLY A 20 21.19 1.01 -8.19
CA GLY A 20 20.04 0.16 -7.92
C GLY A 20 19.55 -0.68 -9.10
N TYR A 21 20.33 -0.82 -10.19
CA TYR A 21 19.89 -1.47 -11.43
C TYR A 21 19.61 -2.98 -11.30
N GLU A 22 20.16 -3.66 -10.28
CA GLU A 22 19.79 -5.04 -9.93
C GLU A 22 18.93 -5.15 -8.67
N ASP A 23 18.74 -4.05 -7.94
CA ASP A 23 17.88 -4.07 -6.78
C ASP A 23 16.43 -4.13 -7.24
N ARG A 24 15.72 -5.18 -6.82
CA ARG A 24 14.27 -5.32 -7.03
C ARG A 24 13.57 -4.90 -5.74
N PRO A 25 13.51 -3.59 -5.43
CA PRO A 25 13.12 -3.12 -4.10
C PRO A 25 11.68 -3.48 -3.77
N PHE A 26 10.76 -3.38 -4.73
CA PHE A 26 9.39 -3.86 -4.56
C PHE A 26 9.31 -5.36 -4.32
N SER A 27 10.06 -6.18 -5.07
CA SER A 27 10.09 -7.63 -4.84
C SER A 27 10.61 -7.99 -3.44
N LYS A 28 11.58 -7.23 -2.90
CA LYS A 28 12.05 -7.40 -1.52
C LYS A 28 10.95 -7.07 -0.51
N ARG A 29 10.21 -5.98 -0.72
CA ARG A 29 9.06 -5.61 0.13
C ARG A 29 7.94 -6.63 0.06
N LEU A 30 7.58 -7.14 -1.12
CA LEU A 30 6.56 -8.20 -1.27
C LEU A 30 6.96 -9.49 -0.54
N LYS A 31 8.24 -9.88 -0.56
CA LYS A 31 8.74 -11.00 0.25
C LYS A 31 8.58 -10.73 1.76
N LYS A 32 8.81 -9.50 2.20
CA LYS A 32 8.62 -9.09 3.59
C LYS A 32 7.15 -9.11 4.01
N ILE A 33 6.23 -8.68 3.14
CA ILE A 33 4.78 -8.80 3.34
C ILE A 33 4.40 -10.25 3.61
N ARG A 34 4.88 -11.19 2.77
CA ARG A 34 4.64 -12.62 2.98
C ARG A 34 5.11 -13.08 4.36
N GLN A 35 6.32 -12.70 4.76
CA GLN A 35 6.87 -13.05 6.08
C GLN A 35 6.00 -12.51 7.22
N PHE A 36 5.51 -11.27 7.11
CA PHE A 36 4.63 -10.68 8.11
C PHE A 36 3.27 -11.38 8.21
N LEU A 37 2.71 -11.82 7.09
CA LEU A 37 1.45 -12.58 7.08
C LEU A 37 1.62 -13.97 7.70
N GLU A 38 2.76 -14.64 7.46
CA GLU A 38 3.07 -15.95 8.06
C GLU A 38 3.31 -15.87 9.58
N GLN A 39 3.74 -14.72 10.12
CA GLN A 39 3.97 -14.51 11.56
C GLN A 39 2.68 -14.33 12.38
N GLY A 40 1.56 -13.97 11.75
CA GLY A 40 0.25 -13.78 12.39
C GLY A 40 0.11 -12.52 13.25
N SER A 41 1.14 -12.15 14.02
CA SER A 41 1.19 -10.92 14.81
C SER A 41 2.46 -10.12 14.50
N VAL A 42 2.27 -8.88 14.04
CA VAL A 42 3.35 -7.95 13.70
C VAL A 42 3.00 -6.59 14.27
N SER A 43 3.97 -5.93 14.92
CA SER A 43 3.74 -4.61 15.50
C SER A 43 3.67 -3.54 14.41
N ARG A 44 2.89 -2.48 14.63
CA ARG A 44 2.86 -1.33 13.70
C ARG A 44 4.26 -0.75 13.48
N SER A 45 5.07 -0.66 14.53
CA SER A 45 6.46 -0.17 14.42
C SER A 45 7.31 -0.99 13.44
N ASP A 46 7.17 -2.32 13.44
CA ASP A 46 7.90 -3.19 12.50
C ASP A 46 7.41 -2.99 11.07
N VAL A 47 6.10 -2.82 10.88
CA VAL A 47 5.51 -2.49 9.56
C VAL A 47 6.09 -1.18 9.03
N LEU A 48 6.16 -0.14 9.87
CA LEU A 48 6.71 1.16 9.49
C LEU A 48 8.20 1.09 9.16
N LEU A 49 8.98 0.35 9.95
CA LEU A 49 10.40 0.19 9.72
C LEU A 49 10.70 -0.56 8.41
N GLU A 50 9.89 -1.59 8.11
CA GLU A 50 10.17 -2.58 7.07
C GLU A 50 9.39 -2.40 5.77
N LEU A 51 8.30 -1.64 5.77
CA LEU A 51 7.56 -1.30 4.55
C LEU A 51 7.56 0.22 4.32
N GLY A 52 7.43 1.00 5.39
CA GLY A 52 7.34 2.47 5.34
C GLY A 52 5.90 2.97 5.41
N ASN A 53 5.76 4.27 5.54
CA ASN A 53 4.49 4.99 5.46
C ASN A 53 4.69 6.41 4.87
N GLY A 54 5.65 6.55 3.97
CA GLY A 54 6.06 7.85 3.42
C GLY A 54 5.62 8.04 1.98
N ILE A 55 5.76 9.26 1.48
CA ILE A 55 5.30 9.71 0.15
C ILE A 55 5.91 8.96 -1.05
N ALA A 56 7.05 8.29 -0.87
CA ALA A 56 7.69 7.57 -1.96
C ALA A 56 6.97 6.25 -2.23
N ALA A 57 6.75 5.89 -3.50
CA ALA A 57 6.03 4.68 -3.88
C ALA A 57 6.55 3.39 -3.20
N LEU A 58 7.87 3.28 -2.99
CA LEU A 58 8.49 2.14 -2.30
C LEU A 58 8.15 2.06 -0.80
N HIS A 59 7.69 3.17 -0.22
CA HIS A 59 7.31 3.35 1.17
C HIS A 59 5.79 3.51 1.39
N SER A 60 4.98 3.43 0.34
CA SER A 60 3.51 3.53 0.42
C SER A 60 2.80 2.36 -0.26
N VAL A 61 3.18 2.00 -1.49
CA VAL A 61 2.52 0.93 -2.26
C VAL A 61 2.59 -0.43 -1.56
N PRO A 62 3.76 -0.92 -1.07
CA PRO A 62 3.81 -2.19 -0.37
C PRO A 62 3.00 -2.18 0.94
N THR A 63 2.98 -1.04 1.63
CA THR A 63 2.23 -0.87 2.87
C THR A 63 0.73 -0.94 2.61
N ALA A 64 0.23 -0.32 1.53
CA ALA A 64 -1.17 -0.44 1.13
C ALA A 64 -1.58 -1.90 0.82
N ILE A 65 -0.74 -2.63 0.09
CA ILE A 65 -0.97 -4.07 -0.20
C ILE A 65 -0.99 -4.88 1.10
N TYR A 66 -0.02 -4.64 1.99
CA TYR A 66 0.04 -5.31 3.28
C TYR A 66 -1.19 -5.04 4.13
N SER A 67 -1.62 -3.77 4.22
CA SER A 67 -2.80 -3.37 4.98
C SER A 67 -4.05 -4.10 4.51
N PHE A 68 -4.28 -4.16 3.20
CA PHE A 68 -5.39 -4.94 2.64
C PHE A 68 -5.32 -6.41 3.06
N LEU A 69 -4.19 -7.08 2.82
CA LEU A 69 -4.03 -8.51 3.13
C LEU A 69 -4.16 -8.79 4.63
N ARG A 70 -3.59 -7.93 5.48
CA ARG A 70 -3.63 -8.07 6.93
C ARG A 70 -5.06 -7.90 7.47
N CYS A 71 -5.86 -7.04 6.84
CA CYS A 71 -7.22 -6.73 7.27
C CYS A 71 -8.31 -7.64 6.67
N MET A 72 -7.92 -8.66 5.89
CA MET A 72 -8.83 -9.74 5.48
C MET A 72 -9.39 -10.51 6.68
N GLU A 73 -8.66 -10.54 7.78
CA GLU A 73 -9.05 -11.11 9.07
C GLU A 73 -9.18 -10.01 10.15
N SER A 74 -9.64 -10.37 11.34
CA SER A 74 -9.72 -9.43 12.47
C SER A 74 -8.34 -8.86 12.83
N HIS A 75 -8.34 -7.60 13.28
CA HIS A 75 -7.15 -6.88 13.67
C HIS A 75 -7.38 -6.29 15.07
N PRO A 76 -6.49 -6.53 16.06
CA PRO A 76 -6.70 -6.15 17.45
C PRO A 76 -6.88 -4.65 17.68
N ASP A 77 -6.23 -3.82 16.84
CA ASP A 77 -6.32 -2.35 16.95
C ASP A 77 -7.56 -1.74 16.27
N VAL A 78 -8.44 -2.55 15.64
CA VAL A 78 -9.62 -2.06 14.91
C VAL A 78 -10.88 -2.75 15.43
N PRO A 79 -11.99 -2.02 15.69
CA PRO A 79 -13.23 -2.64 16.17
C PRO A 79 -13.76 -3.74 15.25
N ASP A 80 -14.20 -4.87 15.82
CA ASP A 80 -14.80 -5.98 15.07
C ASP A 80 -16.14 -5.62 14.41
N SER A 81 -16.76 -4.48 14.78
CA SER A 81 -17.96 -3.96 14.13
C SER A 81 -17.72 -3.41 12.73
N TYR A 82 -16.46 -3.15 12.36
CA TYR A 82 -16.10 -2.69 11.02
C TYR A 82 -15.94 -3.87 10.06
N ASN A 83 -16.50 -3.72 8.86
CA ASN A 83 -16.31 -4.68 7.77
C ASN A 83 -14.85 -4.65 7.26
N CYS A 84 -14.50 -5.54 6.34
CA CYS A 84 -13.10 -5.68 5.88
C CYS A 84 -12.58 -4.43 5.17
N LEU A 85 -13.41 -3.73 4.39
CA LEU A 85 -13.04 -2.47 3.75
C LEU A 85 -12.77 -1.36 4.78
N GLN A 86 -13.70 -1.15 5.71
CA GLN A 86 -13.56 -0.16 6.79
C GLN A 86 -12.32 -0.46 7.64
N ARG A 87 -12.09 -1.73 7.97
CA ARG A 87 -10.92 -2.17 8.73
C ARG A 87 -9.62 -1.92 7.99
N THR A 88 -9.59 -2.17 6.68
CA THR A 88 -8.42 -1.87 5.82
C THR A 88 -8.08 -0.38 5.83
N ILE A 89 -9.08 0.48 5.62
CA ILE A 89 -8.89 1.94 5.60
C ILE A 89 -8.44 2.44 6.98
N MET A 90 -9.10 2.01 8.06
CA MET A 90 -8.73 2.41 9.42
C MET A 90 -7.33 1.95 9.80
N TYR A 91 -6.94 0.74 9.43
CA TYR A 91 -5.60 0.27 9.69
C TYR A 91 -4.53 1.14 9.00
N CYS A 92 -4.77 1.56 7.75
CA CYS A 92 -3.87 2.49 7.06
C CYS A 92 -3.74 3.83 7.80
N ILE A 93 -4.85 4.38 8.29
CA ILE A 93 -4.85 5.64 9.06
C ILE A 93 -4.06 5.46 10.37
N LEU A 94 -4.22 4.31 11.05
CA LEU A 94 -3.49 3.99 12.29
C LEU A 94 -1.97 3.80 12.09
N LEU A 95 -1.50 3.56 10.87
CA LEU A 95 -0.06 3.53 10.55
C LEU A 95 0.54 4.94 10.45
N GLY A 96 -0.27 5.99 10.28
CA GLY A 96 0.21 7.37 10.15
C GLY A 96 1.06 7.61 8.89
N GLY A 97 1.72 8.76 8.81
CA GLY A 97 2.52 9.15 7.65
C GLY A 97 1.66 9.69 6.51
N ASP A 98 1.89 9.20 5.28
CA ASP A 98 1.14 9.53 4.06
C ASP A 98 -0.19 8.76 4.00
N THR A 99 -1.07 9.05 4.98
CA THR A 99 -2.24 8.23 5.27
C THR A 99 -3.29 8.26 4.17
N ASP A 100 -3.51 9.42 3.54
CA ASP A 100 -4.45 9.60 2.44
C ASP A 100 -4.05 8.72 1.25
N THR A 101 -2.82 8.83 0.78
CA THR A 101 -2.32 8.05 -0.36
C THR A 101 -2.36 6.55 -0.09
N ILE A 102 -1.89 6.12 1.09
CA ILE A 102 -1.87 4.69 1.46
C ILE A 102 -3.29 4.15 1.61
N ALA A 103 -4.19 4.88 2.29
CA ALA A 103 -5.57 4.46 2.47
C ALA A 103 -6.34 4.43 1.15
N THR A 104 -6.11 5.38 0.23
CA THR A 104 -6.72 5.38 -1.10
C THR A 104 -6.27 4.16 -1.92
N MET A 105 -4.97 3.84 -1.93
CA MET A 105 -4.48 2.64 -2.64
C MET A 105 -5.03 1.35 -2.03
N ALA A 106 -5.01 1.22 -0.70
CA ALA A 106 -5.52 0.04 -0.02
C ALA A 106 -7.04 -0.09 -0.18
N GLY A 107 -7.77 1.02 -0.12
CA GLY A 107 -9.20 1.12 -0.34
C GLY A 107 -9.60 0.77 -1.76
N ALA A 108 -8.82 1.16 -2.77
CA ALA A 108 -9.04 0.74 -4.15
C ALA A 108 -8.91 -0.79 -4.32
N ILE A 109 -7.87 -1.39 -3.73
CA ILE A 109 -7.68 -2.84 -3.75
C ILE A 109 -8.82 -3.55 -3.01
N ALA A 110 -9.15 -3.09 -1.80
CA ALA A 110 -10.21 -3.67 -0.97
C ALA A 110 -11.59 -3.52 -1.63
N GLY A 111 -11.92 -2.35 -2.18
CA GLY A 111 -13.18 -2.09 -2.88
C GLY A 111 -13.32 -2.95 -4.13
N ALA A 112 -12.27 -3.10 -4.93
CA ALA A 112 -12.29 -4.00 -6.08
C ALA A 112 -12.48 -5.48 -5.68
N PHE A 113 -11.95 -5.88 -4.52
CA PHE A 113 -12.04 -7.27 -4.05
C PHE A 113 -13.37 -7.59 -3.36
N TYR A 114 -13.90 -6.67 -2.55
CA TYR A 114 -15.08 -6.88 -1.72
C TYR A 114 -16.39 -6.38 -2.33
N GLY A 115 -16.32 -5.49 -3.32
CA GLY A 115 -17.47 -4.87 -3.95
C GLY A 115 -18.03 -3.68 -3.16
N GLU A 116 -18.98 -2.98 -3.80
CA GLU A 116 -19.66 -1.80 -3.25
C GLU A 116 -20.44 -2.12 -1.96
N GLU A 117 -20.89 -3.36 -1.79
CA GLU A 117 -21.61 -3.85 -0.59
C GLU A 117 -20.86 -3.53 0.72
N GLN A 118 -19.54 -3.45 0.69
CA GLN A 118 -18.71 -3.13 1.85
C GLN A 118 -18.42 -1.63 2.02
N VAL A 119 -18.88 -0.77 1.12
CA VAL A 119 -18.78 0.68 1.24
C VAL A 119 -19.97 1.18 2.06
N PRO A 120 -19.78 1.60 3.33
CA PRO A 120 -20.89 2.05 4.16
C PRO A 120 -21.45 3.36 3.60
N GLN A 121 -22.77 3.45 3.49
CA GLN A 121 -23.47 4.63 2.98
C GLN A 121 -23.00 5.92 3.68
N ILE A 122 -22.92 5.92 5.01
CA ILE A 122 -22.49 7.10 5.78
C ILE A 122 -21.04 7.51 5.48
N TRP A 123 -20.15 6.57 5.14
CA TRP A 123 -18.78 6.90 4.75
C TRP A 123 -18.75 7.49 3.35
N ARG A 124 -19.45 6.85 2.42
CA ARG A 124 -19.56 7.32 1.03
C ARG A 124 -20.13 8.73 0.96
N GLU A 125 -21.27 8.97 1.61
CA GLU A 125 -21.96 10.27 1.59
C GLU A 125 -21.19 11.38 2.33
N SER A 126 -20.20 11.02 3.17
CA SER A 126 -19.31 11.98 3.81
C SER A 126 -18.17 12.45 2.89
N CYS A 127 -17.93 11.78 1.77
CA CYS A 127 -16.87 12.13 0.83
C CYS A 127 -17.35 13.19 -0.17
N GLU A 128 -16.51 14.20 -0.40
CA GLU A 128 -16.72 15.14 -1.51
C GLU A 128 -16.79 14.38 -2.85
N ALA A 129 -17.73 14.77 -3.71
CA ALA A 129 -17.90 14.22 -5.06
C ALA A 129 -18.16 12.70 -5.12
N TYR A 130 -18.75 12.10 -4.09
CA TYR A 130 -19.09 10.66 -4.13
C TYR A 130 -20.04 10.32 -5.29
N GLU A 131 -21.06 11.16 -5.56
CA GLU A 131 -22.00 10.95 -6.67
C GLU A 131 -21.31 11.01 -8.04
N GLU A 132 -20.30 11.88 -8.19
CA GLU A 132 -19.49 11.96 -9.42
C GLU A 132 -18.62 10.69 -9.55
N THR A 133 -18.07 10.21 -8.44
CA THR A 133 -17.24 9.00 -8.40
C THR A 133 -18.03 7.75 -8.80
N GLU A 134 -19.29 7.62 -8.34
CA GLU A 134 -20.19 6.53 -8.75
C GLU A 134 -20.50 6.58 -10.25
N LYS A 135 -20.81 7.76 -10.80
CA LYS A 135 -21.02 7.92 -12.25
C LYS A 135 -19.79 7.54 -13.06
N LEU A 136 -18.59 7.88 -12.58
CA LEU A 136 -17.34 7.51 -13.23
C LEU A 136 -17.09 6.00 -13.15
N ALA A 137 -17.44 5.36 -12.04
CA ALA A 137 -17.36 3.90 -11.90
C ALA A 137 -18.30 3.19 -12.88
N ASP A 138 -19.54 3.67 -13.03
CA ASP A 138 -20.49 3.16 -14.03
C ASP A 138 -19.93 3.31 -15.45
N GLY A 139 -19.36 4.47 -15.79
CA GLY A 139 -18.72 4.69 -17.09
C GLY A 139 -17.54 3.76 -17.35
N LEU A 140 -16.69 3.48 -16.34
CA LEU A 140 -15.60 2.50 -16.46
C LEU A 140 -16.14 1.07 -16.61
N TYR A 141 -17.22 0.73 -15.94
CA TYR A 141 -17.87 -0.57 -16.05
C TYR A 141 -18.43 -0.79 -17.46
N GLU A 142 -19.05 0.23 -18.06
CA GLU A 142 -19.50 0.20 -19.46
C GLU A 142 -18.34 -0.04 -20.41
N LEU A 143 -17.23 0.69 -20.24
CA LEU A 143 -16.00 0.52 -21.06
C LEU A 143 -15.43 -0.89 -20.94
N TYR A 144 -15.40 -1.46 -19.74
CA TYR A 144 -14.92 -2.83 -19.50
C TYR A 144 -15.78 -3.90 -20.21
N HIS A 145 -17.07 -3.63 -20.40
CA HIS A 145 -18.00 -4.54 -21.08
C HIS A 145 -18.07 -4.33 -22.60
N GLN A 146 -17.33 -3.37 -23.17
CA GLN A 146 -17.31 -3.19 -24.61
C GLN A 146 -16.63 -4.39 -25.29
N PRO A 147 -17.20 -4.93 -26.37
CA PRO A 147 -16.52 -5.93 -27.17
C PRO A 147 -15.25 -5.32 -27.80
N ALA A 148 -14.16 -6.10 -27.77
CA ALA A 148 -12.86 -5.74 -28.34
C ALA A 148 -12.89 -5.54 -29.86
#